data_AF-A0A6L7T4M6-F1
#
_entry.id   AF-A0A6L7T4M6-F1
#
_cell.length_a   1.000
_cell.length_b   1.000
_cell.length_c   1.000
_cell.angle_alpha   90.00
_cell.angle_beta   90.00
_cell.angle_gamma   90.00
#
_symmetry.space_group_name_H-M   'P 1'
#
loop_
_entity.id
_entity.type
_entity.pdbx_description
1 polymer ?
#
loop_
_entity_poly.entity_id
_entity_poly.type
_entity_poly.pdbx_seq_one_letter_code
_entity_poly.pdbx_strand_id
1 'polypeptide(L)'
;MTKPAVKPQNPCFSSGPCAKRPGWNLAALKDAAVGRSHRATVGRAKLQEVIERSRALLGVPADYHMAVVPGSDTGAVEMCLWSMLGVRGVDVLSWESFSKGWATDITRHLRGGGGGGGGGGGGGGGG
;
A
#
# COMPACT_ATOMS: atom_id res chain seq x y z
N MET A 1 34.83 19.69 -6.13
CA MET A 1 33.36 19.80 -6.06
C MET A 1 33.02 21.06 -5.27
N THR A 2 32.35 22.04 -5.87
CA THR A 2 32.07 23.34 -5.22
C THR A 2 30.87 23.17 -4.29
N LYS A 3 30.98 23.58 -3.02
CA LYS A 3 29.89 23.48 -2.06
C LYS A 3 28.71 24.37 -2.50
N PRO A 4 27.46 23.88 -2.49
CA PRO A 4 26.30 24.72 -2.79
C PRO A 4 26.21 25.90 -1.83
N ALA A 5 26.10 27.12 -2.38
CA ALA A 5 25.89 28.34 -1.59
C ALA A 5 24.47 28.40 -1.00
N VAL A 6 23.49 27.77 -1.67
CA VAL A 6 22.09 27.72 -1.26
C VAL A 6 21.83 26.41 -0.52
N LYS A 7 21.34 26.51 0.72
CA LYS A 7 20.92 25.36 1.54
C LYS A 7 19.43 25.05 1.32
N PRO A 8 19.02 23.79 1.46
CA PRO A 8 17.60 23.43 1.50
C PRO A 8 16.91 24.11 2.68
N GLN A 9 15.67 24.55 2.48
CA GLN A 9 14.84 25.10 3.57
C GLN A 9 14.49 24.04 4.63
N ASN A 10 14.45 22.76 4.23
CA ASN A 10 14.20 21.63 5.11
C ASN A 10 15.21 20.51 4.79
N PRO A 11 16.11 20.14 5.72
CA PRO A 11 17.12 19.11 5.52
C PRO A 11 16.60 17.68 5.78
N CYS A 12 15.30 17.47 5.99
CA CYS A 12 14.73 16.14 6.18
C CYS A 12 14.52 15.40 4.85
N PHE A 13 15.51 14.60 4.43
CA PHE A 13 15.54 13.88 3.15
C PHE A 13 15.08 12.40 3.22
N SER A 14 14.29 12.03 4.24
CA SER A 14 13.78 10.66 4.36
C SER A 14 12.79 10.33 3.25
N SER A 15 12.85 9.10 2.74
CA SER A 15 11.89 8.54 1.77
C SER A 15 10.62 7.98 2.42
N GLY A 16 10.52 8.02 3.75
CA GLY A 16 9.37 7.50 4.50
C GLY A 16 9.71 7.27 5.97
N PRO A 17 9.01 7.92 6.92
CA PRO A 17 8.09 9.05 6.72
C PRO A 17 8.82 10.28 6.17
N CYS A 18 8.16 11.02 5.28
CA CYS A 18 8.69 12.23 4.63
C CYS A 18 8.37 13.50 5.42
N ALA A 19 9.07 14.60 5.10
CA ALA A 19 8.75 15.91 5.64
C ALA A 19 7.30 16.32 5.35
N LYS A 20 6.61 16.85 6.36
CA LYS A 20 5.25 17.40 6.19
C LYS A 20 5.32 18.71 5.38
N ARG A 21 4.18 19.10 4.77
CA ARG A 21 4.06 20.37 4.04
C ARG A 21 4.50 21.56 4.92
N PRO A 22 5.08 22.62 4.34
CA PRO A 22 5.40 23.84 5.08
C PRO A 22 4.19 24.39 5.86
N GLY A 23 4.44 24.90 7.07
CA GLY A 23 3.40 25.44 7.95
C GLY A 23 2.50 24.41 8.65
N TRP A 24 2.78 23.10 8.52
CA TRP A 24 2.03 22.08 9.24
C TRP A 24 2.19 22.22 10.77
N ASN A 25 1.08 22.14 11.51
CA ASN A 25 1.06 22.11 12.97
C ASN A 25 -0.12 21.28 13.51
N LEU A 26 -0.18 21.08 14.82
CA LEU A 26 -1.21 20.26 15.48
C LEU A 26 -2.63 20.86 15.43
N ALA A 27 -2.79 22.16 15.15
CA ALA A 27 -4.12 22.76 15.00
C ALA A 27 -4.90 22.15 13.84
N ALA A 28 -4.21 21.55 12.86
CA ALA A 28 -4.84 20.78 11.79
C ALA A 28 -5.59 19.53 12.29
N LEU A 29 -5.33 19.07 13.52
CA LEU A 29 -5.96 17.91 14.14
C LEU A 29 -7.06 18.29 15.15
N LYS A 30 -7.38 19.58 15.31
CA LYS A 30 -8.36 20.04 16.31
C LYS A 30 -9.74 19.40 16.16
N ASP A 31 -10.15 19.14 14.91
CA ASP A 31 -11.44 18.54 14.54
C ASP A 31 -11.31 17.03 14.28
N ALA A 32 -10.24 16.38 14.76
CA ALA A 32 -10.07 14.95 14.61
C ALA A 32 -11.09 14.19 15.46
N ALA A 33 -11.68 13.12 14.91
CA ALA A 33 -12.66 12.29 15.59
C ALA A 33 -12.02 11.29 16.58
N VAL A 34 -11.09 11.76 17.42
CA VAL A 34 -10.37 10.93 18.40
C VAL A 34 -11.29 10.49 19.54
N GLY A 35 -11.09 9.28 20.06
CA GLY A 35 -11.89 8.74 21.18
C GLY A 35 -13.37 8.49 20.86
N ARG A 36 -13.77 8.52 19.58
CA ARG A 36 -15.14 8.26 19.13
C ARG A 36 -15.25 6.88 18.50
N SER A 37 -16.47 6.33 18.51
CA SER A 37 -16.77 5.13 17.74
C SER A 37 -16.51 5.36 16.25
N HIS A 38 -15.85 4.42 15.57
CA HIS A 38 -15.65 4.46 14.12
C HIS A 38 -16.97 4.44 13.33
N ARG A 39 -18.06 3.96 13.93
CA ARG A 39 -19.41 3.99 13.33
C ARG A 39 -20.12 5.33 13.48
N ALA A 40 -19.57 6.27 14.26
CA ALA A 40 -20.19 7.57 14.45
C ALA A 40 -20.23 8.34 13.13
N THR A 41 -21.31 9.10 12.93
CA THR A 41 -21.53 9.90 11.70
C THR A 41 -20.36 10.82 11.39
N VAL A 42 -19.74 11.44 12.40
CA VAL A 42 -18.58 12.32 12.23
C VAL A 42 -17.36 11.63 11.60
N GLY A 43 -17.05 10.40 12.01
CA GLY A 43 -15.93 9.64 11.45
C GLY A 43 -16.21 9.16 10.03
N ARG A 44 -17.42 8.63 9.81
CA ARG A 44 -17.89 8.21 8.48
C ARG A 44 -17.89 9.36 7.47
N ALA A 45 -18.38 10.54 7.87
CA ALA A 45 -18.40 11.72 7.02
C ALA A 45 -16.99 12.16 6.60
N LYS A 46 -16.02 12.17 7.53
CA LYS A 46 -14.61 12.50 7.21
C LYS A 46 -13.96 11.50 6.27
N LEU A 47 -14.24 10.20 6.45
CA LEU A 47 -13.75 9.15 5.54
C LEU A 47 -14.37 9.29 4.14
N GLN A 48 -15.67 9.59 4.06
CA GLN A 48 -16.34 9.83 2.79
C GLN A 48 -15.74 11.05 2.07
N GLU A 49 -15.54 12.17 2.79
CA GLU A 49 -14.95 13.39 2.24
C GLU A 49 -13.55 13.13 1.63
N VAL A 50 -12.67 12.40 2.33
CA VAL A 50 -11.33 12.11 1.80
C VAL A 50 -11.38 11.18 0.58
N ILE A 51 -12.32 10.24 0.53
CA ILE A 51 -12.54 9.36 -0.63
C ILE A 51 -13.00 10.19 -1.84
N GLU A 52 -13.99 11.05 -1.67
CA GLU A 52 -14.53 11.91 -2.73
C GLU A 52 -13.49 12.88 -3.29
N ARG A 53 -12.74 13.54 -2.40
CA ARG A 53 -11.66 14.45 -2.80
C ARG A 53 -10.55 13.72 -3.54
N SER A 54 -10.20 12.52 -3.09
CA SER A 54 -9.19 11.69 -3.75
C SER A 54 -9.65 11.21 -5.13
N ARG A 55 -10.93 10.79 -5.25
CA ARG A 55 -11.54 10.44 -6.54
C ARG A 55 -11.47 11.60 -7.52
N ALA A 56 -11.87 12.79 -7.08
CA ALA A 56 -11.86 13.99 -7.91
C ALA A 56 -10.44 14.38 -8.32
N LEU A 57 -9.47 14.32 -7.39
CA LEU A 57 -8.07 14.65 -7.65
C LEU A 57 -7.40 13.70 -8.64
N LEU A 58 -7.69 12.40 -8.53
CA LEU A 58 -7.06 11.35 -9.34
C LEU A 58 -7.85 11.05 -10.63
N GLY A 59 -9.05 11.59 -10.80
CA GLY A 59 -9.91 11.30 -11.94
C GLY A 59 -10.39 9.85 -11.99
N VAL A 60 -10.68 9.23 -10.84
CA VAL A 60 -11.07 7.81 -10.78
C VAL A 60 -12.45 7.60 -11.43
N PRO A 61 -12.59 6.65 -12.37
CA PRO A 61 -13.85 6.37 -13.06
C PRO A 61 -15.02 6.08 -12.11
N ALA A 62 -16.24 6.45 -12.53
CA ALA A 62 -17.44 6.37 -11.69
C ALA A 62 -17.80 4.93 -11.26
N ASP A 63 -17.48 3.95 -12.09
CA ASP A 63 -17.71 2.52 -11.90
C ASP A 63 -16.65 1.83 -11.03
N TYR A 64 -15.59 2.54 -10.62
CA TYR A 64 -14.57 2.01 -9.72
C TYR A 64 -14.93 2.30 -8.26
N HIS A 65 -14.60 1.36 -7.36
CA HIS A 65 -14.74 1.56 -5.93
C HIS A 65 -13.43 2.05 -5.30
N MET A 66 -13.53 2.90 -4.27
CA MET A 66 -12.40 3.38 -3.48
C MET A 66 -12.63 3.06 -2.01
N ALA A 67 -11.58 2.58 -1.34
CA ALA A 67 -11.62 2.25 0.08
C ALA A 67 -10.38 2.80 0.79
N VAL A 68 -10.56 3.15 2.06
CA VAL A 68 -9.46 3.44 3.00
C VAL A 68 -9.32 2.22 3.91
N VAL A 69 -8.16 1.59 3.88
CA VAL A 69 -7.88 0.35 4.62
C VAL A 69 -6.68 0.52 5.55
N PRO A 70 -6.63 -0.21 6.68
CA PRO A 70 -5.47 -0.20 7.56
C PRO A 70 -4.29 -0.97 6.94
N GLY A 71 -3.09 -0.77 7.49
CA GLY A 71 -1.89 -1.52 7.09
C GLY A 71 -1.07 -0.88 5.97
N SER A 72 -1.40 0.35 5.54
CA SER A 72 -0.69 1.06 4.47
C SER A 72 -0.69 0.27 3.15
N ASP A 73 0.27 0.57 2.28
CA ASP A 73 0.49 -0.12 1.01
C ASP A 73 0.60 -1.66 1.18
N THR A 74 1.38 -2.12 2.15
CA THR A 74 1.50 -3.56 2.45
C THR A 74 0.14 -4.20 2.75
N GLY A 75 -0.67 -3.62 3.63
CA GLY A 75 -2.00 -4.14 3.97
C GLY A 75 -2.98 -4.07 2.80
N ALA A 76 -2.92 -3.01 1.99
CA ALA A 76 -3.75 -2.86 0.80
C ALA A 76 -3.42 -3.91 -0.27
N VAL A 77 -2.14 -4.12 -0.56
CA VAL A 77 -1.67 -5.13 -1.53
C VAL A 77 -1.96 -6.53 -1.01
N GLU A 78 -1.68 -6.84 0.25
CA GLU A 78 -2.01 -8.15 0.84
C GLU A 78 -3.50 -8.46 0.74
N MET A 79 -4.38 -7.53 1.12
CA MET A 79 -5.83 -7.72 1.00
C MET A 79 -6.24 -8.02 -0.45
N CYS A 80 -5.60 -7.37 -1.43
CA CYS A 80 -5.77 -7.62 -2.85
C CYS A 80 -5.30 -9.04 -3.23
N LEU A 81 -4.10 -9.46 -2.80
CA LEU A 81 -3.56 -10.79 -3.07
C LEU A 81 -4.45 -11.89 -2.48
N TRP A 82 -4.85 -11.76 -1.22
CA TRP A 82 -5.75 -12.72 -0.54
C TRP A 82 -7.12 -12.84 -1.20
N SER A 83 -7.60 -11.79 -1.87
CA SER A 83 -8.95 -11.76 -2.45
C SER A 83 -8.98 -12.10 -3.94
N MET A 84 -7.89 -11.87 -4.68
CA MET A 84 -7.85 -12.00 -6.14
C MET A 84 -7.02 -13.17 -6.66
N LEU A 85 -6.07 -13.68 -5.86
CA LEU A 85 -5.37 -14.91 -6.23
C LEU A 85 -6.35 -16.09 -6.22
N GLY A 86 -6.29 -16.92 -7.25
CA GLY A 86 -7.17 -18.07 -7.40
C GLY A 86 -6.55 -19.14 -8.29
N VAL A 87 -7.38 -19.93 -8.97
CA VAL A 87 -6.91 -21.04 -9.83
C VAL A 87 -6.18 -20.58 -11.09
N ARG A 88 -6.37 -19.32 -11.49
CA ARG A 88 -5.72 -18.74 -12.67
C ARG A 88 -4.32 -18.29 -12.29
N GLY A 89 -3.34 -18.63 -13.14
CA GLY A 89 -1.99 -18.08 -13.04
C GLY A 89 -2.01 -16.56 -13.16
N VAL A 90 -1.07 -15.93 -12.47
CA VAL A 90 -0.83 -14.48 -12.51
C VAL A 90 0.63 -14.22 -12.85
N ASP A 91 0.87 -13.18 -13.62
CA ASP A 91 2.22 -12.69 -13.90
C ASP A 91 2.61 -11.63 -12.86
N VAL A 92 3.81 -11.76 -12.30
CA VAL A 92 4.32 -10.84 -11.27
C VAL A 92 5.63 -10.23 -11.75
N LEU A 93 5.64 -8.92 -11.95
CA LEU A 93 6.83 -8.17 -12.34
C LEU A 93 7.49 -7.61 -11.07
N SER A 94 8.71 -8.07 -10.76
CA SER A 94 9.40 -7.76 -9.49
C SER A 94 10.79 -7.19 -9.74
N TRP A 95 10.97 -5.88 -9.51
CA TRP A 95 12.21 -5.16 -9.83
C TRP A 95 12.81 -4.39 -8.64
N GLU A 96 12.10 -4.32 -7.52
CA GLU A 96 12.56 -3.64 -6.32
C GLU A 96 12.19 -4.43 -5.05
N SER A 97 12.55 -3.93 -3.88
CA SER A 97 12.43 -4.66 -2.61
C SER A 97 10.98 -5.02 -2.20
N PHE A 98 10.01 -4.14 -2.43
CA PHE A 98 8.61 -4.36 -2.04
C PHE A 98 7.95 -5.44 -2.91
N SER A 99 8.05 -5.31 -4.23
CA SER A 99 7.57 -6.27 -5.23
C SER A 99 8.22 -7.64 -5.08
N LYS A 100 9.50 -7.68 -4.66
CA LYS A 100 10.15 -8.94 -4.27
C LYS A 100 9.49 -9.59 -3.05
N GLY A 101 9.09 -8.78 -2.07
CA GLY A 101 8.30 -9.24 -0.92
C GLY A 101 7.00 -9.90 -1.38
N TRP A 102 6.18 -9.18 -2.15
CA TRP A 102 4.91 -9.69 -2.65
C TRP A 102 5.06 -10.93 -3.55
N ALA A 103 6.08 -10.97 -4.40
CA ALA A 103 6.38 -12.17 -5.20
C ALA A 103 6.72 -13.38 -4.31
N THR A 104 7.40 -13.16 -3.18
CA THR A 104 7.65 -14.19 -2.18
C THR A 104 6.34 -14.61 -1.51
N ASP A 105 5.49 -13.68 -1.11
CA ASP A 105 4.19 -13.97 -0.51
C ASP A 105 3.33 -14.85 -1.43
N ILE A 106 3.18 -14.47 -2.70
CA ILE A 106 2.44 -15.22 -3.73
C ILE A 106 2.99 -16.65 -3.89
N THR A 107 4.32 -16.79 -3.95
CA THR A 107 4.96 -18.08 -4.29
C THR A 107 5.26 -18.97 -3.09
N ARG A 108 5.27 -18.45 -1.86
CA ARG A 108 5.67 -19.22 -0.67
C ARG A 108 4.59 -19.29 0.41
N HIS A 109 3.74 -18.28 0.51
CA HIS A 109 2.83 -18.12 1.64
C HIS A 109 1.35 -18.21 1.24
N LEU A 110 0.99 -17.70 0.06
CA LEU A 110 -0.40 -17.61 -0.40
C LEU A 110 -0.82 -18.76 -1.34
N ARG A 111 -0.06 -19.86 -1.35
CA ARG A 111 -0.42 -21.05 -2.13
C ARG A 111 -1.52 -21.84 -1.41
N GLY A 112 -2.77 -21.73 -1.86
CA GLY A 112 -3.83 -22.62 -1.36
C GLY A 112 -5.18 -22.51 -2.09
N GLY A 113 -5.46 -23.49 -2.97
CA GLY A 113 -6.81 -23.72 -3.50
C GLY A 113 -6.95 -24.50 -4.83
N GLY A 114 -6.09 -25.47 -5.14
CA GLY A 114 -6.27 -26.34 -6.32
C GLY A 114 -5.38 -27.57 -6.26
N GLY A 115 -5.95 -28.73 -5.96
CA GLY A 115 -5.24 -30.02 -6.03
C GLY A 115 -4.93 -30.40 -7.47
N GLY A 116 -3.75 -30.98 -7.70
CA GLY A 116 -3.43 -31.70 -8.93
C GLY A 116 -2.00 -31.52 -9.43
N GLY A 117 -1.11 -32.41 -9.00
CA GLY A 117 0.01 -32.95 -9.80
C GLY A 117 1.01 -31.99 -10.44
N GLY A 118 2.17 -31.82 -9.82
CA GLY A 118 3.37 -31.28 -10.46
C GLY A 118 4.61 -31.74 -9.72
N GLY A 119 5.06 -32.96 -10.01
CA GLY A 119 6.27 -33.56 -9.43
C GLY A 119 7.50 -32.73 -9.76
N GLY A 120 8.08 -32.10 -8.74
CA GLY A 120 9.44 -31.59 -8.79
C GLY A 120 10.42 -32.75 -8.64
N GLY A 121 10.84 -33.34 -9.76
CA GLY A 121 11.97 -34.26 -9.80
C GLY A 121 13.25 -33.50 -9.47
N GLY A 122 13.72 -33.60 -8.24
CA GLY A 122 15.07 -33.21 -7.85
C GLY A 122 16.06 -34.23 -8.41
N GLY A 123 16.60 -33.95 -9.60
CA GLY A 123 17.75 -34.65 -10.13
C GLY A 123 18.97 -34.29 -9.29
N GLY A 124 19.41 -35.22 -8.46
CA GLY A 124 20.76 -35.20 -7.90
C GLY A 124 21.79 -35.36 -9.01
N GLY A 125 22.78 -34.46 -9.02
CA GLY A 125 23.97 -34.57 -9.85
C GLY A 125 25.14 -34.12 -9.00
N GLY A 126 25.81 -35.08 -8.37
CA GLY A 126 27.14 -34.89 -7.82
C GLY A 126 28.17 -34.70 -8.93
N GLY A 127 29.20 -33.93 -8.62
CA GLY A 127 30.37 -33.61 -9.43
C GLY A 127 31.14 -32.50 -8.77
#